data_AF-A0A2P2KR50-F1
#
_entry.id   AF-A0A2P2KR50-F1
#
_cell.length_a   1.000
_cell.length_b   1.000
_cell.length_c   1.000
_cell.angle_alpha   90.00
_cell.angle_beta   90.00
_cell.angle_gamma   90.00
#
_symmetry.space_group_name_H-M   'P 1'
#
loop_
_entity.id
_entity.type
_entity.pdbx_description
1 polymer ?
#
loop_
_entity_poly.entity_id
_entity_poly.type
_entity_poly.pdbx_seq_one_letter_code
_entity_poly.pdbx_strand_id
1 'polypeptide(L)'
;MGENQNNCKVNKTSSTMSDVVLGCVMPYIHDPRDRDAVSLVCRRWYELDALTRKHITIALCYSTSPDRLRHRFRHLESLKIKGKPRAAMFNLIPEDWGGHAKPWVEEIAESFNCLKSVHFRRMIVKDADLELLASSRGRMLQHLKLDKCSGFSTDGLLHVARSCRY
;
A
#
# COMPACT_ATOMS: atom_id res chain seq x y z
N MET A 1 -24.23 -49.11 -43.16
CA MET A 1 -25.17 -48.56 -42.17
C MET A 1 -24.42 -48.61 -40.85
N GLY A 2 -23.71 -47.54 -40.46
CA GLY A 2 -24.23 -46.48 -39.58
C GLY A 2 -24.12 -46.98 -38.14
N GLU A 3 -23.43 -46.36 -37.19
CA GLU A 3 -23.34 -44.93 -36.91
C GLU A 3 -22.01 -44.59 -36.20
N ASN A 4 -21.41 -43.47 -36.61
CA ASN A 4 -20.28 -42.83 -35.94
C ASN A 4 -20.75 -42.29 -34.58
N GLN A 5 -20.11 -42.72 -33.49
CA GLN A 5 -20.15 -42.02 -32.20
C GLN A 5 -19.42 -40.68 -32.35
N ASN A 6 -20.18 -39.66 -32.77
CA ASN A 6 -19.78 -38.26 -32.67
C ASN A 6 -19.70 -37.90 -31.20
N ASN A 7 -18.48 -37.99 -30.66
CA ASN A 7 -18.11 -37.43 -29.38
C ASN A 7 -18.31 -35.90 -29.47
N CYS A 8 -19.47 -35.41 -29.04
CA CYS A 8 -19.73 -34.00 -28.83
C CYS A 8 -18.76 -33.51 -27.75
N LYS A 9 -17.56 -33.08 -28.17
CA LYS A 9 -16.75 -32.12 -27.43
C LYS A 9 -17.63 -30.89 -27.23
N VAL A 10 -18.30 -30.85 -26.08
CA VAL A 10 -18.88 -29.62 -25.56
C VAL A 10 -17.70 -28.67 -25.41
N ASN A 11 -17.51 -27.81 -26.41
CA ASN A 11 -16.70 -26.62 -26.26
C ASN A 11 -17.37 -25.84 -25.13
N LYS A 12 -16.89 -26.02 -23.90
CA LYS A 12 -17.10 -25.07 -22.81
C LYS A 12 -16.48 -23.77 -23.30
N THR A 13 -17.25 -22.98 -24.04
CA THR A 13 -17.11 -21.54 -24.06
C THR A 13 -17.42 -21.10 -22.63
N SER A 14 -16.46 -21.25 -21.73
CA SER A 14 -16.54 -20.57 -20.46
C SER A 14 -16.65 -19.11 -20.83
N SER A 15 -17.80 -18.50 -20.55
CA SER A 15 -18.04 -17.06 -20.63
C SER A 15 -17.22 -16.34 -19.56
N THR A 16 -15.95 -16.72 -19.42
CA THR A 16 -14.99 -16.17 -18.48
C THR A 16 -14.66 -14.80 -19.01
N MET A 17 -15.05 -13.76 -18.27
CA MET A 17 -14.65 -12.39 -18.58
C MET A 17 -13.15 -12.37 -18.85
N SER A 18 -12.74 -11.78 -19.98
CA SER A 18 -11.33 -11.65 -20.31
C SER A 18 -10.60 -10.90 -19.20
N ASP A 19 -9.35 -11.29 -18.94
CA ASP A 19 -8.49 -10.63 -17.97
C ASP A 19 -8.37 -9.12 -18.18
N VAL A 20 -8.48 -8.68 -19.44
CA VAL A 20 -8.51 -7.26 -19.80
C VAL A 20 -9.74 -6.58 -19.19
N VAL A 21 -10.90 -7.21 -19.31
CA VAL A 21 -12.16 -6.67 -18.77
C VAL A 21 -12.10 -6.64 -17.25
N LEU A 22 -11.61 -7.70 -16.62
CA LEU A 22 -11.43 -7.72 -15.16
C LEU A 22 -10.45 -6.64 -14.70
N GLY A 23 -9.34 -6.46 -15.40
CA GLY A 23 -8.39 -5.38 -15.15
C GLY A 23 -9.00 -3.99 -15.29
N CYS A 24 -9.93 -3.79 -16.22
CA CYS A 24 -10.68 -2.54 -16.36
C CYS A 24 -11.72 -2.32 -15.26
N VAL A 25 -12.32 -3.39 -14.73
CA VAL A 25 -13.35 -3.31 -13.67
C VAL A 25 -12.74 -3.10 -12.29
N MET A 26 -11.59 -3.73 -12.00
CA MET A 26 -10.94 -3.68 -10.69
C MET A 26 -10.76 -2.27 -10.09
N PRO A 27 -10.36 -1.24 -10.85
CA PRO A 27 -10.21 0.13 -10.34
C PRO A 27 -11.51 0.78 -9.85
N TYR A 28 -12.68 0.31 -10.30
CA TYR A 28 -13.99 0.81 -9.88
C TYR A 28 -14.48 0.21 -8.57
N ILE A 29 -13.79 -0.81 -8.03
CA ILE A 29 -14.12 -1.42 -6.74
C ILE A 29 -13.36 -0.66 -5.65
N HIS A 30 -14.03 0.29 -5.01
CA HIS A 30 -13.39 1.20 -4.06
C HIS A 30 -13.45 0.74 -2.59
N ASP A 31 -14.47 -0.04 -2.17
CA ASP A 31 -14.54 -0.53 -0.77
C ASP A 31 -13.37 -1.49 -0.52
N PRO A 32 -12.53 -1.24 0.50
CA PRO A 32 -11.44 -2.13 0.85
C PRO A 32 -11.87 -3.57 1.13
N ARG A 33 -13.06 -3.78 1.70
CA ARG A 33 -13.58 -5.13 2.05
C ARG A 33 -13.99 -5.91 0.81
N ASP A 34 -14.57 -5.23 -0.18
CA ASP A 34 -14.89 -5.87 -1.47
C ASP A 34 -13.62 -6.31 -2.18
N ARG A 35 -12.59 -5.47 -2.14
CA ARG A 35 -11.26 -5.81 -2.69
C ARG A 35 -10.61 -6.99 -1.97
N ASP A 36 -10.81 -7.10 -0.65
CA ASP A 36 -10.34 -8.26 0.11
C ASP A 36 -11.08 -9.54 -0.32
N ALA A 37 -12.41 -9.49 -0.48
CA ALA A 37 -13.20 -10.63 -0.98
C ALA A 37 -12.80 -11.03 -2.42
N VAL A 38 -12.67 -10.05 -3.32
CA VAL A 38 -12.19 -10.20 -4.70
C VAL A 38 -10.86 -10.96 -4.74
N SER A 39 -9.92 -10.59 -3.86
CA SER A 39 -8.59 -11.19 -3.84
C SER A 39 -8.57 -12.69 -3.48
N LEU A 40 -9.65 -13.22 -2.91
CA LEU A 40 -9.76 -14.61 -2.46
C LEU A 40 -10.47 -15.53 -3.44
N VAL A 41 -11.05 -15.00 -4.54
CA VAL A 41 -11.81 -15.80 -5.50
C VAL A 41 -10.94 -16.84 -6.20
N CYS A 42 -9.80 -16.41 -6.75
CA CYS A 42 -8.82 -17.29 -7.38
C CYS A 42 -7.46 -16.58 -7.50
N ARG A 43 -6.41 -17.33 -7.88
CA ARG A 43 -5.06 -16.78 -8.08
C ARG A 43 -5.03 -15.60 -9.05
N ARG A 44 -5.85 -15.63 -10.11
CA ARG A 44 -5.88 -14.55 -11.11
C ARG A 44 -6.44 -13.26 -10.53
N TRP A 45 -7.52 -13.35 -9.77
CA TRP A 45 -8.13 -12.20 -9.09
C TRP A 45 -7.23 -11.66 -7.97
N TYR A 46 -6.53 -12.54 -7.27
CA TYR A 46 -5.49 -12.19 -6.32
C TYR A 46 -4.39 -11.33 -6.96
N GLU A 47 -3.88 -11.72 -8.13
CA GLU A 47 -2.85 -10.99 -8.88
C GLU A 47 -3.37 -9.65 -9.44
N LEU A 48 -4.59 -9.64 -9.99
CA LEU A 48 -5.21 -8.39 -10.47
C LEU A 48 -5.48 -7.40 -9.34
N ASP A 49 -5.92 -7.86 -8.16
CA ASP A 49 -6.05 -7.00 -6.98
C ASP A 49 -4.69 -6.38 -6.60
N ALA A 50 -3.64 -7.21 -6.51
CA ALA A 50 -2.29 -6.76 -6.21
C ALA A 50 -1.78 -5.64 -7.14
N LEU A 51 -2.04 -5.77 -8.44
CA LEU A 51 -1.58 -4.82 -9.45
C LEU A 51 -2.38 -3.51 -9.44
N THR A 52 -3.66 -3.58 -9.06
CA THR A 52 -4.60 -2.45 -9.19
C THR A 52 -4.86 -1.71 -7.86
N ARG A 53 -4.52 -2.29 -6.70
CA ARG A 53 -4.76 -1.65 -5.40
C ARG A 53 -3.89 -0.40 -5.27
N LYS A 54 -4.53 0.76 -5.10
CA LYS A 54 -3.84 2.06 -5.01
C LYS A 54 -3.61 2.56 -3.60
N HIS A 55 -4.48 2.17 -2.66
CA HIS A 55 -4.38 2.60 -1.26
C HIS A 55 -4.40 1.41 -0.30
N ILE A 56 -3.51 1.44 0.69
CA ILE A 56 -3.48 0.50 1.81
C ILE A 56 -3.36 1.24 3.14
N THR A 57 -4.10 0.77 4.14
CA THR A 57 -3.94 1.18 5.54
C THR A 57 -3.46 0.00 6.37
N ILE A 58 -2.32 0.17 7.03
CA ILE A 58 -1.78 -0.74 8.05
C ILE A 58 -2.17 -0.20 9.42
N ALA A 59 -3.05 -0.93 10.11
CA ALA A 59 -3.61 -0.51 11.40
C ALA A 59 -2.62 -0.62 12.57
N LEU A 60 -1.57 -1.43 12.41
CA LEU A 60 -0.46 -1.60 13.34
C LEU A 60 0.81 -1.94 12.54
N CYS A 61 1.84 -1.10 12.61
CA CYS A 61 3.07 -1.26 11.80
C CYS A 61 3.85 -2.56 12.06
N TYR A 62 3.53 -3.27 13.15
CA TYR A 62 4.12 -4.56 13.49
C TYR A 62 3.32 -5.77 12.97
N SER A 63 2.16 -5.56 12.33
CA SER A 63 1.34 -6.66 11.81
C SER A 63 1.87 -7.26 10.50
N THR A 64 2.80 -6.58 9.83
CA THR A 64 3.44 -7.03 8.58
C THR A 64 4.77 -6.32 8.39
N SER A 65 5.65 -6.89 7.57
CA SER A 65 6.89 -6.24 7.15
C SER A 65 6.68 -5.32 5.93
N PRO A 66 7.53 -4.30 5.75
CA PRO A 66 7.59 -3.51 4.51
C PRO A 66 7.79 -4.39 3.27
N ASP A 67 8.69 -5.38 3.37
CA ASP A 67 8.95 -6.36 2.31
C ASP A 67 7.70 -7.14 1.89
N ARG A 68 6.88 -7.60 2.85
CA ARG A 68 5.64 -8.31 2.51
C ARG A 68 4.65 -7.40 1.79
N LEU A 69 4.58 -6.12 2.19
CA LEU A 69 3.74 -5.14 1.52
C LEU A 69 4.20 -4.92 0.07
N ARG A 70 5.50 -4.75 -0.16
CA ARG A 70 6.07 -4.53 -1.49
C ARG A 70 5.77 -5.69 -2.43
N HIS A 71 5.89 -6.93 -1.93
CA HIS A 71 5.65 -8.13 -2.71
C HIS A 71 4.18 -8.25 -3.11
N ARG A 72 3.27 -7.82 -2.24
CA ARG A 72 1.83 -7.87 -2.48
C ARG A 72 1.33 -6.72 -3.35
N PHE A 73 1.77 -5.49 -3.12
CA PHE A 73 1.18 -4.30 -3.75
C PHE A 73 2.27 -3.36 -4.32
N ARG A 74 2.85 -3.72 -5.47
CA ARG A 74 3.98 -2.98 -6.06
C ARG A 74 3.63 -1.57 -6.57
N HIS A 75 2.37 -1.33 -6.92
CA HIS A 75 1.92 -0.09 -7.57
C HIS A 75 1.08 0.82 -6.65
N LEU A 76 1.34 0.78 -5.33
CA LEU A 76 0.69 1.65 -4.38
C LEU A 76 0.95 3.12 -4.68
N GLU A 77 -0.10 3.92 -4.59
CA GLU A 77 -0.06 5.37 -4.71
C GLU A 77 -0.28 6.07 -3.37
N SER A 78 -0.92 5.40 -2.41
CA SER A 78 -1.15 5.94 -1.08
C SER A 78 -0.98 4.87 0.01
N LEU A 79 -0.22 5.20 1.05
CA LEU A 79 0.05 4.32 2.17
C LEU A 79 -0.21 5.04 3.49
N LYS A 80 -0.99 4.41 4.36
CA LYS A 80 -1.24 4.85 5.72
C LYS A 80 -0.74 3.81 6.71
N ILE A 81 0.10 4.19 7.65
CA ILE A 81 0.65 3.28 8.66
C ILE A 81 0.38 3.88 10.05
N LYS A 82 -0.07 3.04 10.97
CA LYS A 82 -0.26 3.42 12.37
C LYS A 82 0.76 2.69 13.25
N GLY A 83 1.43 3.43 14.13
CA GLY A 83 2.38 2.88 15.10
C GLY A 83 1.73 2.57 16.44
N LYS A 84 2.03 3.40 17.45
CA LYS A 84 1.59 3.25 18.85
C LYS A 84 0.06 3.02 18.95
N PRO A 85 -0.40 2.25 19.96
CA PRO A 85 -1.83 2.05 20.20
C PRO A 85 -2.53 3.35 20.62
N ARG A 86 -3.87 3.31 20.71
CA ARG A 86 -4.66 4.52 21.03
C ARG A 86 -4.41 5.06 22.43
N ALA A 87 -4.00 4.18 23.35
CA ALA A 87 -3.58 4.52 24.70
C ALA A 87 -2.44 5.58 24.75
N ALA A 88 -1.58 5.65 23.72
CA ALA A 88 -0.52 6.67 23.65
C ALA A 88 -1.06 8.11 23.56
N MET A 89 -2.31 8.31 23.12
CA MET A 89 -2.95 9.63 23.13
C MET A 89 -3.37 10.09 24.53
N PHE A 90 -3.28 9.22 25.53
CA PHE A 90 -3.64 9.48 26.92
C PHE A 90 -2.43 9.31 27.86
N ASN A 91 -1.21 9.40 27.33
CA ASN A 91 0.06 9.23 28.07
C ASN A 91 0.18 7.87 28.80
N LEU A 92 -0.54 6.84 28.33
CA LEU A 92 -0.52 5.50 28.92
C LEU A 92 0.53 4.57 28.30
N ILE A 93 1.32 5.07 27.36
CA ILE A 93 2.30 4.28 26.60
C ILE A 93 3.64 5.03 26.65
N PRO A 94 4.75 4.35 26.96
CA PRO A 94 6.08 4.95 26.94
C PRO A 94 6.43 5.60 25.60
N GLU A 95 7.25 6.64 25.62
CA GLU A 95 7.64 7.32 24.38
C GLU A 95 8.48 6.43 23.45
N ASP A 96 9.29 5.54 24.03
CA ASP A 96 10.16 4.57 23.36
C ASP A 96 9.48 3.23 23.06
N TRP A 97 8.16 3.12 23.21
CA TRP A 97 7.38 1.90 22.92
C TRP A 97 7.63 1.31 21.52
N GLY A 98 8.00 2.18 20.57
CA GLY A 98 8.27 1.82 19.18
C GLY A 98 7.32 2.51 18.20
N GLY A 99 7.13 1.88 17.05
CA GLY A 99 6.44 2.47 15.90
C GLY A 99 7.35 3.34 15.04
N HIS A 100 8.62 2.94 14.86
CA HIS A 100 9.59 3.66 14.03
C HIS A 100 9.21 3.62 12.54
N ALA A 101 9.29 4.77 11.88
CA ALA A 101 9.00 4.90 10.46
C ALA A 101 10.16 4.43 9.57
N LYS A 102 11.40 4.44 10.08
CA LYS A 102 12.62 4.12 9.32
C LYS A 102 12.51 2.91 8.37
N PRO A 103 12.11 1.69 8.80
CA PRO A 103 12.05 0.54 7.89
C PRO A 103 11.02 0.70 6.77
N TRP A 104 9.94 1.44 7.04
CA TRP A 104 8.92 1.76 6.05
C TRP A 104 9.43 2.79 5.05
N VAL A 105 10.16 3.81 5.52
CA VAL A 105 10.73 4.84 4.65
C VAL A 105 11.83 4.27 3.75
N GLU A 106 12.71 3.42 4.27
CA GLU A 106 13.75 2.74 3.49
C GLU A 106 13.13 1.93 2.34
N GLU A 107 12.09 1.13 2.62
CA GLU A 107 11.36 0.38 1.60
C GLU A 107 10.60 1.30 0.60
N ILE A 108 10.04 2.41 1.07
CA ILE A 108 9.40 3.41 0.20
C ILE A 108 10.42 4.02 -0.77
N ALA A 109 11.60 4.35 -0.28
CA ALA A 109 12.66 4.93 -1.08
C ALA A 109 13.12 3.97 -2.19
N GLU A 110 13.27 2.69 -1.86
CA GLU A 110 13.78 1.64 -2.75
C GLU A 110 12.74 1.13 -3.76
N SER A 111 11.53 0.81 -3.29
CA SER A 111 10.59 -0.06 -4.02
C SER A 111 9.33 0.66 -4.53
N PHE A 112 8.81 1.64 -3.79
CA PHE A 112 7.47 2.21 -4.03
C PHE A 112 7.49 3.41 -4.98
N ASN A 113 7.80 3.16 -6.24
CA ASN A 113 8.04 4.21 -7.23
C ASN A 113 6.80 5.05 -7.61
N CYS A 114 5.59 4.51 -7.40
CA CYS A 114 4.33 5.19 -7.70
C CYS A 114 3.73 5.97 -6.51
N LEU A 115 4.38 5.94 -5.34
CA LEU A 115 3.79 6.45 -4.12
C LEU A 115 3.72 7.98 -4.12
N LYS A 116 2.49 8.50 -4.02
CA LYS A 116 2.18 9.94 -4.00
C LYS A 116 1.79 10.44 -2.62
N SER A 117 1.27 9.54 -1.77
CA SER A 117 0.72 9.90 -0.47
C SER A 117 1.23 8.98 0.63
N VAL A 118 1.76 9.58 1.70
CA VAL A 118 2.22 8.88 2.90
C VAL A 118 1.57 9.48 4.13
N HIS A 119 0.97 8.63 4.96
CA HIS A 119 0.34 9.02 6.20
C HIS A 119 0.87 8.17 7.35
N PHE A 120 1.75 8.76 8.15
CA PHE A 120 2.20 8.19 9.41
C PHE A 120 1.29 8.67 10.54
N ARG A 121 0.79 7.74 11.35
CA ARG A 121 -0.04 8.07 12.52
C ARG A 121 0.50 7.44 13.78
N ARG A 122 0.81 8.25 14.80
CA ARG A 122 1.39 7.80 16.08
C ARG A 122 2.66 6.98 15.87
N MET A 123 3.56 7.49 15.04
CA MET A 123 4.84 6.86 14.72
C MET A 123 5.99 7.74 15.18
N ILE A 124 7.14 7.13 15.40
CA ILE A 124 8.41 7.82 15.63
C ILE A 124 9.05 8.04 14.26
N VAL A 125 9.16 9.31 13.85
CA VAL A 125 9.71 9.74 12.56
C VAL A 125 10.88 10.66 12.86
N LYS A 126 12.08 10.33 12.38
CA LYS A 126 13.28 11.15 12.55
C LYS A 126 13.51 12.07 11.35
N ASP A 127 14.32 13.11 11.53
CA ASP A 127 14.70 14.01 10.44
C ASP A 127 15.36 13.27 9.27
N ALA A 128 16.22 12.30 9.55
CA ALA A 128 16.82 11.43 8.53
C ALA A 128 15.79 10.62 7.74
N ASP A 129 14.69 10.20 8.38
CA ASP A 129 13.59 9.51 7.70
C ASP A 129 12.86 10.47 6.75
N LEU A 130 12.62 11.71 7.18
CA LEU A 130 11.99 12.74 6.35
C LEU A 130 12.88 13.14 5.17
N GLU A 131 14.19 13.29 5.40
CA GLU A 131 15.16 13.60 4.36
C GLU A 131 15.24 12.48 3.31
N LEU A 132 15.32 11.21 3.73
CA LEU A 132 15.32 10.07 2.82
C LEU A 132 14.01 9.98 2.02
N LEU A 133 12.87 10.19 2.67
CA LEU A 133 11.57 10.19 2.00
C LEU A 133 11.49 11.33 0.95
N ALA A 134 11.91 12.52 1.33
CA ALA A 134 11.85 13.71 0.49
C ALA A 134 12.81 13.64 -0.69
N SER A 135 14.04 13.16 -0.48
CA SER A 135 15.04 12.99 -1.54
C SER A 135 14.66 11.88 -2.53
N SER A 136 14.14 10.76 -2.03
CA SER A 136 13.78 9.62 -2.89
C SER A 136 12.52 9.84 -3.71
N ARG A 137 11.48 10.47 -3.14
CA ARG A 137 10.21 10.69 -3.83
C ARG A 137 10.13 12.05 -4.53
N GLY A 138 10.77 13.08 -3.97
CA GLY A 138 10.80 14.44 -4.54
C GLY A 138 9.40 14.92 -4.94
N ARG A 139 9.29 15.38 -6.20
CA ARG A 139 8.03 15.85 -6.83
C ARG A 139 6.90 14.82 -6.89
N MET A 140 7.19 13.52 -6.72
CA MET A 140 6.13 12.50 -6.72
C MET A 140 5.35 12.48 -5.42
N LEU A 141 5.95 12.90 -4.29
CA LEU A 141 5.28 12.97 -3.01
C LEU A 141 4.39 14.21 -2.95
N GLN A 142 3.09 14.02 -3.18
CA GLN A 142 2.08 15.07 -3.20
C GLN A 142 1.46 15.32 -1.82
N HIS A 143 1.38 14.28 -0.98
CA HIS A 143 0.75 14.37 0.33
C HIS A 143 1.56 13.65 1.40
N LEU A 144 2.10 14.41 2.35
CA LEU A 144 2.71 13.87 3.57
C LEU A 144 1.86 14.26 4.78
N LYS A 145 1.44 13.27 5.57
CA LYS A 145 0.70 13.50 6.82
C LYS A 145 1.40 12.87 8.01
N LEU A 146 1.82 13.71 8.95
CA LEU A 146 2.40 13.34 10.25
C LEU A 146 1.33 13.53 11.34
N ASP A 147 0.50 12.52 11.58
CA ASP A 147 -0.63 12.60 12.52
C ASP A 147 -0.24 12.07 13.90
N LYS A 148 0.05 13.00 14.83
CA LYS A 148 0.51 12.69 16.19
C LYS A 148 1.80 11.87 16.19
N CYS A 149 2.71 12.18 15.27
CA CYS A 149 4.06 11.60 15.25
C CYS A 149 5.00 12.40 16.17
N SER A 150 6.13 11.77 16.54
CA SER A 150 7.19 12.39 17.33
C SER A 150 8.57 12.05 16.77
N GLY A 151 9.62 12.74 17.22
CA GLY A 151 11.02 12.42 16.90
C GLY A 151 11.67 13.23 15.77
N PHE A 152 10.94 14.16 15.14
CA PHE A 152 11.45 15.06 14.10
C PHE A 152 11.48 16.50 14.60
N SER A 153 12.26 17.33 13.92
CA SER A 153 12.42 18.76 14.17
C SER A 153 11.98 19.59 12.96
N THR A 154 12.18 20.91 13.04
CA THR A 154 11.96 21.80 11.90
C THR A 154 12.90 21.54 10.73
N ASP A 155 14.06 20.92 10.97
CA ASP A 155 15.04 20.64 9.92
C ASP A 155 14.50 19.57 8.96
N GLY A 156 13.94 18.47 9.48
CA GLY A 156 13.30 17.46 8.65
C GLY A 156 12.14 18.02 7.81
N LEU A 157 11.36 18.96 8.37
CA LEU A 157 10.30 19.65 7.62
C LEU A 157 10.87 20.55 6.51
N LEU A 158 11.98 21.24 6.77
CA LEU A 158 12.67 22.07 5.79
C LEU A 158 13.15 21.23 4.60
N HIS A 159 13.68 20.03 4.84
CA HIS A 159 14.06 19.09 3.78
C HIS A 159 12.87 18.69 2.89
N VAL A 160 11.73 18.34 3.50
CA VAL A 160 10.50 18.01 2.75
C VAL A 160 10.05 19.20 1.90
N ALA A 161 9.95 20.39 2.50
CA ALA A 161 9.49 21.60 1.79
C ALA A 161 10.43 22.00 0.63
N ARG A 162 11.74 21.72 0.75
CA ARG A 162 12.71 22.03 -0.30
C ARG A 162 12.70 21.01 -1.43
N SER A 163 12.55 19.72 -1.14
CA SER A 163 12.71 18.64 -2.12
C SER A 163 11.41 18.23 -2.81
N CYS A 164 10.27 18.33 -2.12
CA CYS A 164 8.96 17.96 -2.65
C CYS A 164 8.25 19.15 -3.31
N ARG A 165 8.87 19.71 -4.35
CA ARG A 165 8.31 20.80 -5.16
C ARG A 165 7.44 20.24 -6.29
N TYR A 166 6.33 20.92 -6.57
CA TYR A 166 5.41 20.61 -7.66
C TYR A 166 6.04 20.91 -9.03
#